data_AF-A0A562X719-F1
#
_entry.id   AF-A0A562X719-F1
#
_cell.length_a   1.000
_cell.length_b   1.000
_cell.length_c   1.000
_cell.angle_alpha   90.00
_cell.angle_beta   90.00
_cell.angle_gamma   90.00
#
_symmetry.space_group_name_H-M   'P 1'
#
loop_
_entity.id
_entity.type
_entity.pdbx_description
1 polymer ?
#
loop_
_entity_poly.entity_id
_entity_poly.type
_entity_poly.pdbx_seq_one_letter_code
_entity_poly.pdbx_strand_id
1 'polypeptide(L)'
;MFKIIANDRNIIPYRKELNLITGGALESIFLAQLLYWYEVNDCNEFYKFREPCEHELYKEGDSWVEELGFSIKIIDRIIKVFKDKGFLSTRTTLNRTTYYKVNIELINELLSEIYETEHL
;
A
#
# COMPACT_ATOMS: atom_id res chain seq x y z
N MET A 1 -19.86 20.17 -7.86
CA MET A 1 -18.96 19.30 -7.08
C MET A 1 -17.96 18.54 -7.95
N PHE A 2 -18.40 17.79 -8.99
CA PHE A 2 -17.46 17.06 -9.88
C PHE A 2 -16.44 17.95 -10.62
N LYS A 3 -16.77 19.21 -10.92
CA LYS A 3 -15.88 20.17 -11.58
C LYS A 3 -14.63 20.55 -10.77
N ILE A 4 -14.65 20.39 -9.45
CA ILE A 4 -13.49 20.66 -8.59
C ILE A 4 -12.46 19.54 -8.76
N ILE A 5 -12.94 18.28 -8.78
CA ILE A 5 -12.13 17.09 -9.03
C ILE A 5 -11.67 17.04 -10.50
N ALA A 6 -12.52 17.44 -11.45
CA ALA A 6 -12.20 17.44 -12.88
C ALA A 6 -11.26 18.57 -13.34
N ASN A 7 -11.04 19.61 -12.52
CA ASN A 7 -10.17 20.73 -12.85
C ASN A 7 -8.74 20.56 -12.28
N ASP A 8 -8.48 19.47 -11.59
CA ASP A 8 -7.15 19.13 -11.10
C ASP A 8 -6.34 18.43 -12.20
N ARG A 9 -5.96 19.20 -13.22
CA ARG A 9 -5.33 18.69 -14.45
C ARG A 9 -3.92 18.14 -14.24
N ASN A 10 -3.33 18.37 -13.07
CA ASN A 10 -1.95 18.02 -12.72
C ASN A 10 -1.84 17.10 -11.50
N ILE A 11 -2.93 16.82 -10.77
CA ILE A 11 -2.92 15.85 -9.68
C ILE A 11 -3.61 14.58 -10.17
N ILE A 12 -2.77 13.67 -10.65
CA ILE A 12 -3.05 12.26 -10.50
C ILE A 12 -2.29 11.86 -9.23
N PRO A 13 -2.94 11.70 -8.06
CA PRO A 13 -2.27 11.36 -6.81
C PRO A 13 -1.89 9.86 -6.78
N TYR A 14 -1.49 9.32 -7.93
CA TYR A 14 -0.92 7.98 -8.09
C TYR A 14 0.20 8.07 -9.14
N ARG A 15 1.33 7.42 -8.87
CA ARG A 15 2.43 7.31 -9.84
C ARG A 15 2.15 6.12 -10.76
N LYS A 16 1.81 6.38 -12.03
CA LYS A 16 1.41 5.34 -12.98
C LYS A 16 2.52 4.36 -13.32
N GLU A 17 3.76 4.80 -13.19
CA GLU A 17 4.99 4.07 -13.43
C GLU A 17 5.07 2.86 -12.48
N LEU A 18 4.52 2.97 -11.27
CA LEU A 18 4.44 1.85 -10.32
C LEU A 18 3.64 0.66 -10.87
N ASN A 19 2.72 0.86 -11.82
CA ASN A 19 1.97 -0.24 -12.42
C ASN A 19 2.87 -1.26 -13.11
N LEU A 20 4.07 -0.86 -13.56
CA LEU A 20 5.06 -1.75 -14.16
C LEU A 20 5.49 -2.86 -13.19
N ILE A 21 5.57 -2.55 -11.90
CA ILE A 21 6.04 -3.48 -10.87
C ILE A 21 4.88 -4.04 -10.04
N THR A 22 3.82 -3.28 -9.81
CA THR A 22 2.68 -3.67 -8.97
C THR A 22 1.59 -4.43 -9.74
N GLY A 23 1.44 -4.17 -11.05
CA GLY A 23 0.44 -4.82 -11.92
C GLY A 23 -0.91 -4.12 -12.00
N GLY A 24 -1.13 -3.00 -11.30
CA GLY A 24 -2.40 -2.27 -11.37
C GLY A 24 -2.48 -1.02 -10.50
N ALA A 25 -3.44 -0.14 -10.79
CA ALA A 25 -3.56 1.14 -10.09
C ALA A 25 -3.88 0.99 -8.59
N LEU A 26 -4.74 0.02 -8.22
CA LEU A 26 -5.09 -0.22 -6.81
C LEU A 26 -3.87 -0.74 -6.02
N GLU A 27 -3.11 -1.64 -6.63
CA GLU A 27 -1.84 -2.13 -6.11
C GLU A 27 -0.81 -1.00 -5.96
N SER A 28 -0.69 -0.11 -6.95
CA SER A 28 0.20 1.06 -6.88
C SER A 28 -0.15 2.03 -5.76
N ILE A 29 -1.45 2.30 -5.57
CA ILE A 29 -1.93 3.13 -4.46
C ILE A 29 -1.62 2.45 -3.12
N PHE A 30 -1.87 1.14 -3.01
CA PHE A 30 -1.55 0.37 -1.81
C PHE A 30 -0.04 0.36 -1.54
N LEU A 31 0.82 0.23 -2.55
CA LEU A 31 2.28 0.29 -2.40
C LEU A 31 2.73 1.64 -1.85
N ALA A 32 2.21 2.74 -2.38
CA ALA A 32 2.54 4.07 -1.89
C ALA A 32 2.20 4.22 -0.40
N GLN A 33 1.02 3.75 0.00
CA GLN A 33 0.59 3.84 1.38
C GLN A 33 1.32 2.85 2.31
N LEU A 34 1.67 1.66 1.81
CA LEU A 34 2.51 0.70 2.51
C LEU A 34 3.88 1.31 2.83
N LEU A 35 4.50 1.99 1.86
CA LEU A 35 5.79 2.67 2.03
C LEU A 35 5.69 3.85 2.99
N TYR A 36 4.59 4.60 2.97
CA TYR A 36 4.33 5.65 3.97
C TYR A 36 4.34 5.08 5.39
N TRP A 37 3.62 3.99 5.66
CA TRP A 37 3.59 3.39 7.00
C TRP A 37 4.91 2.74 7.40
N TYR A 38 5.67 2.20 6.44
CA TYR A 38 7.04 1.73 6.67
C TYR A 38 7.96 2.87 7.12
N GLU A 39 7.90 4.02 6.45
CA GLU A 39 8.68 5.23 6.80
C GLU A 39 8.26 5.80 8.16
N VAL A 40 6.96 5.96 8.41
CA VAL A 40 6.41 6.45 9.69
C VAL A 40 6.80 5.58 10.88
N ASN A 41 7.04 4.29 10.63
CA ASN A 41 7.47 3.33 11.64
C ASN A 41 9.00 3.11 11.61
N ASP A 42 9.76 4.16 11.31
CA ASP A 42 11.23 4.18 11.32
C ASP A 42 11.87 3.06 10.48
N CYS A 43 11.29 2.76 9.31
CA CYS A 43 11.76 1.68 8.44
C CYS A 43 11.72 0.29 9.10
N ASN A 44 10.82 0.06 10.06
CA ASN A 44 10.64 -1.23 10.73
C ASN A 44 9.30 -1.90 10.37
N GLU A 45 9.16 -3.16 10.74
CA GLU A 45 7.88 -3.87 10.69
C GLU A 45 6.83 -3.11 11.51
N PHE A 46 5.68 -2.86 10.90
CA PHE A 46 4.56 -2.16 11.54
C PHE A 46 3.31 -3.03 11.52
N TYR A 47 2.32 -2.68 12.33
CA TYR A 47 1.01 -3.30 12.27
C TYR A 47 -0.05 -2.35 11.72
N LYS A 48 -1.06 -2.92 11.07
CA LYS A 48 -2.27 -2.21 10.66
C LYS A 48 -3.46 -3.15 10.56
N PHE A 49 -4.65 -2.64 10.87
CA PHE A 49 -5.89 -3.40 10.72
C PHE A 49 -6.28 -3.48 9.24
N ARG A 50 -6.84 -4.62 8.82
CA ARG A 50 -7.25 -4.79 7.42
C ARG A 50 -8.61 -4.14 7.16
N GLU A 51 -9.52 -4.29 8.10
CA GLU A 51 -10.89 -3.78 8.10
C GLU A 51 -11.28 -3.34 9.52
N PRO A 52 -12.38 -2.58 9.68
CA PRO A 52 -12.95 -2.30 10.99
C PRO A 52 -13.16 -3.56 11.82
N CYS A 53 -12.84 -3.51 13.12
CA CYS A 53 -12.96 -4.66 14.01
C CYS A 53 -13.16 -4.25 15.47
N GLU A 54 -13.62 -5.18 16.31
CA GLU A 54 -13.86 -4.94 17.75
C GLU A 54 -12.57 -5.02 18.61
N HIS A 55 -11.40 -4.78 18.02
CA HIS A 55 -10.13 -4.85 18.75
C HIS A 55 -9.96 -3.64 19.69
N GLU A 56 -9.45 -3.86 20.91
CA GLU A 56 -9.30 -2.79 21.92
C GLU A 56 -8.39 -1.63 21.48
N LEU A 57 -7.40 -1.91 20.63
CA LEU A 57 -6.50 -0.90 20.06
C LEU A 57 -7.01 -0.26 18.77
N TYR A 58 -8.12 -0.75 18.21
CA TYR A 58 -8.65 -0.22 16.95
C TYR A 58 -9.41 1.09 17.19
N LYS A 59 -9.17 2.07 16.31
CA LYS A 59 -9.96 3.30 16.20
C LYS A 59 -10.48 3.46 14.77
N GLU A 60 -11.58 4.19 14.62
CA GLU A 60 -12.12 4.55 13.31
C GLU A 60 -11.02 5.25 12.48
N GLY A 61 -10.84 4.78 11.24
CA GLY A 61 -9.76 5.20 10.34
C GLY A 61 -8.47 4.37 10.40
N ASP A 62 -8.29 3.48 11.39
CA ASP A 62 -7.02 2.74 11.54
C ASP A 62 -6.88 1.59 10.53
N SER A 63 -7.96 1.18 9.84
CA SER A 63 -7.91 0.06 8.90
C SER A 63 -7.57 0.45 7.46
N TRP A 64 -7.00 -0.49 6.69
CA TRP A 64 -6.77 -0.31 5.25
C TRP A 64 -8.05 -0.04 4.47
N VAL A 65 -9.16 -0.70 4.83
CA VAL A 65 -10.47 -0.48 4.18
C VAL A 65 -10.93 0.96 4.33
N GLU A 66 -10.77 1.55 5.52
CA GLU A 66 -11.19 2.93 5.79
C GLU A 66 -10.23 3.94 5.15
N GLU A 67 -8.92 3.72 5.27
CA GLU A 67 -7.89 4.63 4.76
C GLU A 67 -7.89 4.70 3.22
N LEU A 68 -8.05 3.57 2.55
CA LEU A 68 -7.98 3.49 1.08
C LEU A 68 -9.35 3.48 0.40
N GLY A 69 -10.43 3.27 1.15
CA GLY A 69 -11.78 3.09 0.59
C GLY A 69 -11.94 1.82 -0.25
N PHE A 70 -11.04 0.84 -0.11
CA PHE A 70 -11.09 -0.43 -0.84
C PHE A 70 -11.89 -1.46 -0.05
N SER A 71 -12.62 -2.35 -0.74
CA SER A 71 -13.23 -3.49 -0.05
C SER A 71 -12.17 -4.44 0.51
N ILE A 72 -12.49 -5.16 1.59
CA ILE A 72 -11.58 -6.16 2.17
C ILE A 72 -11.12 -7.20 1.13
N LYS A 73 -12.00 -7.62 0.20
CA LYS A 73 -11.63 -8.54 -0.89
C LYS A 73 -10.50 -8.00 -1.78
N ILE A 74 -10.50 -6.69 -2.02
CA ILE A 74 -9.45 -6.02 -2.81
C ILE A 74 -8.15 -5.98 -2.00
N ILE A 75 -8.20 -5.59 -0.72
CA ILE A 75 -7.04 -5.58 0.18
C ILE A 75 -6.41 -6.98 0.25
N ASP A 76 -7.23 -8.02 0.42
CA ASP A 76 -6.79 -9.42 0.49
C ASP A 76 -6.09 -9.87 -0.79
N ARG A 77 -6.66 -9.52 -1.95
CA ARG A 77 -6.06 -9.78 -3.25
C ARG A 77 -4.72 -9.06 -3.38
N ILE A 78 -4.63 -7.77 -3.05
CA ILE A 78 -3.40 -6.98 -3.20
C ILE A 78 -2.29 -7.56 -2.29
N ILE A 79 -2.60 -7.86 -1.03
CA ILE A 79 -1.64 -8.47 -0.10
C ILE A 79 -1.12 -9.80 -0.65
N LYS A 80 -2.00 -10.63 -1.24
CA LYS A 80 -1.58 -11.88 -1.89
C LYS A 80 -0.61 -11.60 -3.05
N VAL A 81 -0.96 -10.68 -3.95
CA VAL A 81 -0.09 -10.29 -5.07
C VAL A 81 1.27 -9.80 -4.57
N PHE A 82 1.31 -9.02 -3.48
CA PHE A 82 2.56 -8.47 -2.95
C PHE A 82 3.42 -9.52 -2.25
N LYS A 83 2.79 -10.51 -1.61
CA LYS A 83 3.51 -11.70 -1.11
C LYS A 83 4.09 -12.52 -2.25
N ASP A 84 3.30 -12.79 -3.29
CA ASP A 84 3.73 -13.58 -4.45
C ASP A 84 4.88 -12.87 -5.21
N LYS A 85 4.88 -11.53 -5.23
CA LYS A 85 5.97 -10.71 -5.77
C LYS A 85 7.16 -10.51 -4.82
N GLY A 86 7.07 -10.96 -3.57
CA GLY A 86 8.13 -10.77 -2.57
C GLY A 86 8.27 -9.36 -2.01
N PHE A 87 7.31 -8.45 -2.26
CA PHE A 87 7.34 -7.07 -1.77
C PHE A 87 7.17 -6.97 -0.26
N LEU A 88 6.44 -7.91 0.32
CA LEU A 88 6.22 -7.96 1.76
C LEU A 88 5.92 -9.38 2.25
N SER A 89 6.08 -9.56 3.56
CA SER A 89 5.50 -10.68 4.30
C SER A 89 4.52 -10.15 5.34
N THR A 90 3.55 -10.99 5.73
CA THR A 90 2.62 -10.64 6.81
C THR A 90 2.48 -11.74 7.84
N ARG A 91 2.21 -11.31 9.08
CA ARG A 91 1.91 -12.14 10.24
C ARG A 91 0.68 -11.58 10.93
N THR A 92 -0.37 -12.38 11.09
CA THR A 92 -1.58 -11.95 11.79
C THR A 92 -1.63 -12.62 13.16
N THR A 93 -1.86 -11.83 14.21
CA THR A 93 -2.00 -12.33 15.57
C THR A 93 -3.39 -12.91 15.80
N LEU A 94 -3.57 -13.64 16.91
CA LEU A 94 -4.89 -14.15 17.33
C LEU A 94 -5.93 -13.04 17.50
N ASN A 95 -5.48 -11.82 17.79
CA ASN A 95 -6.33 -10.65 17.98
C ASN A 95 -6.59 -9.90 16.66
N ARG A 96 -6.36 -10.53 15.49
CA ARG A 96 -6.59 -9.97 14.14
C ARG A 96 -5.69 -8.79 13.76
N THR A 97 -4.71 -8.43 14.58
CA THR A 97 -3.68 -7.45 14.23
C THR A 97 -2.73 -8.05 13.19
N THR A 98 -2.59 -7.41 12.03
CA THR A 98 -1.69 -7.87 10.97
C THR A 98 -0.44 -7.01 10.94
N TYR A 99 0.71 -7.65 11.03
CA TYR A 99 2.03 -7.06 10.91
C TYR A 99 2.53 -7.21 9.48
N TYR A 100 3.20 -6.17 8.98
CA TYR A 100 3.71 -6.04 7.63
C TYR A 100 5.20 -5.78 7.69
N LYS A 101 5.98 -6.71 7.14
CA LYS A 101 7.42 -6.55 6.94
C LYS A 101 7.69 -6.34 5.46
N VAL A 102 8.12 -5.14 5.11
CA VAL A 102 8.39 -4.70 3.73
C VAL A 102 9.78 -5.16 3.30
N ASN A 103 9.91 -5.64 2.07
CA ASN A 103 11.18 -5.92 1.43
C ASN A 103 11.66 -4.68 0.66
N ILE A 104 12.22 -3.72 1.40
CA ILE A 104 12.61 -2.42 0.84
C ILE A 104 13.73 -2.54 -0.20
N GLU A 105 14.63 -3.51 -0.05
CA GLU A 105 15.75 -3.74 -0.96
C GLU A 105 15.23 -4.08 -2.37
N LEU A 106 14.34 -5.06 -2.47
CA LEU A 106 13.70 -5.43 -3.74
C LEU A 106 12.89 -4.27 -4.34
N ILE A 107 12.14 -3.54 -3.51
CA ILE A 107 11.34 -2.42 -4.00
C ILE A 107 12.25 -1.33 -4.56
N ASN A 108 13.37 -1.02 -3.90
CA ASN A 108 14.33 -0.02 -4.38
C ASN A 108 14.99 -0.45 -5.68
N GLU A 109 15.38 -1.72 -5.83
CA GLU A 109 15.92 -2.27 -7.09
C GLU A 109 14.92 -2.04 -8.25
N LEU A 110 13.66 -2.42 -8.05
CA LEU A 110 12.60 -2.25 -9.04
C LEU A 110 12.27 -0.79 -9.34
N LEU A 111 12.35 0.10 -8.34
CA LEU A 111 12.16 1.54 -8.54
C LEU A 111 13.34 2.14 -9.32
N SER A 112 14.57 1.73 -9.04
CA SER A 112 15.75 2.12 -9.82
C SER A 112 15.58 1.75 -11.29
N GLU A 113 15.14 0.52 -11.59
CA GLU A 113 14.87 0.10 -12.97
C GLU A 113 13.84 1.00 -13.67
N ILE A 114 12.77 1.40 -12.99
CA ILE A 114 11.76 2.31 -13.55
C ILE A 114 12.36 3.68 -13.87
N TYR A 115 13.07 4.29 -12.91
CA TYR A 115 13.46 5.70 -13.00
C TYR A 115 14.87 5.95 -13.58
N GLU A 116 15.75 4.96 -13.62
CA GLU A 116 17.03 5.05 -14.35
C GLU A 116 16.83 4.91 -15.86
N THR A 117 15.81 4.15 -16.28
CA THR A 117 15.45 3.99 -17.70
C THR A 117 14.81 5.27 -18.29
N GLU A 118 14.29 6.18 -17.47
CA GLU A 118 13.72 7.47 -17.91
C GLU A 118 14.76 8.59 -18.11
N HIS A 119 16.05 8.31 -17.88
CA HIS A 119 17.17 9.25 -18.07
C HIS A 119 18.10 8.93 -19.27
N LEU A 120 17.62 8.18 -20.27
CA LEU A 120 18.28 7.97 -21.57
C LEU A 120 17.48 8.55 -22.74
#